data_AF-A0A7Y5IGC7-F1
#
_entry.id   AF-A0A7Y5IGC7-F1
#
_cell.length_a   1.000
_cell.length_b   1.000
_cell.length_c   1.000
_cell.angle_alpha   90.00
_cell.angle_beta   90.00
_cell.angle_gamma   90.00
#
_symmetry.space_group_name_H-M   'P 1'
#
loop_
_entity.id
_entity.type
_entity.pdbx_description
1 polymer ?
#
loop_
_entity_poly.entity_id
_entity_poly.type
_entity_poly.pdbx_seq_one_letter_code
_entity_poly.pdbx_strand_id
1 'polypeptide(L)'
;MPTDLQRTIPHLFESSCSRYPHNILLREKRQDSFIGSTYTEVRKRVYDCAGGFLSIGISKGDRIALIAEGRNDWVVAELGILYAGAINVPISVKLDELSDLKFRLLHSEARIVIVSGAHVHKVRAVKNDLPELETVVLLDGEPAGADERTYAELLEKGAEFNALHNGRLEERWRSVTESDAANICYTSGTTADPKGIILTHRNYTANVEQASGLLPIPPEYCSLLILPWDHCFAHTAGIYTLMRNGASMASVQIGKTPMETLKNIPLNIRETQPTFLLSVPALAKNFRKNIEKGIRDKGPKVEALFLKALAL
;
A
#
# COMPACT_ATOMS: atom_id res chain seq x y z
N MET A 1 -31.30 11.02 -12.78
CA MET A 1 -29.87 10.70 -12.72
C MET A 1 -29.68 9.81 -11.49
N PRO A 2 -28.93 8.69 -11.51
CA PRO A 2 -28.76 7.90 -10.31
C PRO A 2 -27.96 8.71 -9.29
N THR A 3 -28.61 9.10 -8.20
CA THR A 3 -28.15 10.05 -7.18
C THR A 3 -27.35 9.40 -6.05
N ASP A 4 -26.68 8.26 -6.28
CA ASP A 4 -26.12 7.48 -5.15
C ASP A 4 -24.80 6.74 -5.45
N LEU A 5 -23.88 7.34 -6.22
CA LEU A 5 -22.50 6.83 -6.22
C LEU A 5 -21.78 7.34 -4.96
N GLN A 6 -21.82 6.55 -3.88
CA GLN A 6 -20.99 6.77 -2.71
C GLN A 6 -19.52 6.89 -3.12
N ARG A 7 -18.84 7.96 -2.69
CA ARG A 7 -17.44 8.24 -3.06
C ARG A 7 -16.47 7.60 -2.07
N THR A 8 -16.56 6.29 -1.92
CA THR A 8 -15.64 5.51 -1.09
C THR A 8 -14.54 4.84 -1.90
N ILE A 9 -13.48 4.41 -1.22
CA ILE A 9 -12.35 3.71 -1.86
C ILE A 9 -12.80 2.39 -2.50
N PRO A 10 -13.65 1.55 -1.84
CA PRO A 10 -14.25 0.38 -2.50
C PRO A 10 -15.02 0.72 -3.78
N HIS A 11 -15.91 1.72 -3.76
CA HIS A 11 -16.65 2.13 -4.97
C HIS A 11 -15.73 2.64 -6.08
N LEU A 12 -14.66 3.37 -5.73
CA LEU A 12 -13.65 3.81 -6.69
C LEU A 12 -12.94 2.61 -7.34
N PHE A 13 -12.56 1.60 -6.55
CA PHE A 13 -11.91 0.40 -7.07
C PHE A 13 -12.86 -0.43 -7.94
N GLU A 14 -14.10 -0.69 -7.50
CA GLU A 14 -15.13 -1.40 -8.30
C GLU A 14 -15.39 -0.72 -9.65
N SER A 15 -15.51 0.62 -9.65
CA SER A 15 -15.66 1.38 -10.90
C SER A 15 -14.46 1.22 -11.82
N SER A 16 -13.25 1.16 -11.26
CA SER A 16 -12.01 0.99 -12.02
C SER A 16 -11.90 -0.42 -12.58
N CYS A 17 -12.22 -1.46 -11.80
CA CYS A 17 -12.26 -2.85 -12.25
C CYS A 17 -13.26 -3.06 -13.39
N SER A 18 -14.42 -2.38 -13.33
CA SER A 18 -15.43 -2.47 -14.39
C SER A 18 -14.97 -1.80 -15.70
N ARG A 19 -14.19 -0.72 -15.60
CA ARG A 19 -13.69 0.04 -16.77
C ARG A 19 -12.42 -0.53 -17.38
N TYR A 20 -11.56 -1.13 -16.56
CA TYR A 20 -10.20 -1.55 -16.95
C TYR A 20 -9.88 -3.00 -16.54
N PRO A 21 -10.78 -3.97 -16.76
CA PRO A 21 -10.66 -5.31 -16.16
C PRO A 21 -9.37 -6.05 -16.55
N HIS A 22 -8.86 -5.78 -17.75
CA HIS A 22 -7.68 -6.43 -18.34
C HIS A 22 -6.40 -5.61 -18.23
N ASN A 23 -6.46 -4.37 -17.75
CA ASN A 23 -5.26 -3.58 -17.53
C ASN A 23 -4.49 -4.15 -16.35
N ILE A 24 -3.16 -4.00 -16.37
CA ILE A 24 -2.31 -4.32 -15.23
C ILE A 24 -2.46 -3.23 -14.17
N LEU A 25 -2.79 -3.59 -12.93
CA LEU A 25 -2.79 -2.66 -11.80
C LEU A 25 -1.47 -2.76 -11.03
N LEU A 26 -1.08 -3.97 -10.62
CA LEU A 26 0.05 -4.19 -9.74
C LEU A 26 1.17 -4.94 -10.46
N ARG A 27 2.42 -4.49 -10.31
CA ARG A 27 3.61 -5.14 -10.86
C ARG A 27 4.61 -5.40 -9.75
N GLU A 28 5.06 -6.64 -9.62
CA GLU A 28 6.06 -7.04 -8.64
C GLU A 28 7.10 -7.93 -9.28
N LYS A 29 8.36 -7.76 -8.89
CA LYS A 29 9.45 -8.58 -9.41
C LYS A 29 9.43 -9.96 -8.76
N ARG A 30 9.26 -11.00 -9.59
CA ARG A 30 9.38 -12.40 -9.19
C ARG A 30 10.52 -13.02 -9.98
N GLN A 31 11.49 -13.59 -9.26
CA GLN A 31 12.73 -14.10 -9.83
C GLN A 31 13.40 -12.99 -10.67
N ASP A 32 13.45 -13.15 -11.99
CA ASP A 32 14.19 -12.28 -12.92
C ASP A 32 13.31 -11.27 -13.66
N SER A 33 11.99 -11.24 -13.45
CA SER A 33 11.08 -10.35 -14.21
C SER A 33 9.96 -9.75 -13.37
N PHE A 34 9.46 -8.59 -13.81
CA PHE A 34 8.25 -7.99 -13.24
C PHE A 34 7.01 -8.69 -13.78
N ILE A 35 6.22 -9.27 -12.87
CA ILE A 35 4.95 -9.92 -13.17
C ILE A 35 3.82 -8.96 -12.85
N GLY A 36 2.92 -8.77 -13.82
CA GLY A 36 1.73 -7.95 -13.67
C GLY A 36 0.53 -8.76 -13.16
N SER A 37 -0.30 -8.13 -12.33
CA SER A 37 -1.65 -8.59 -11.98
C SER A 37 -2.67 -7.59 -12.49
N THR A 38 -3.66 -8.09 -13.20
CA THR A 38 -4.76 -7.31 -13.77
C THR A 38 -5.71 -6.78 -12.69
N TYR A 39 -6.50 -5.76 -13.01
CA TYR A 39 -7.57 -5.30 -12.11
C TYR A 39 -8.53 -6.42 -11.69
N THR A 40 -8.87 -7.34 -12.60
CA THR A 40 -9.74 -8.48 -12.30
C THR A 40 -9.10 -9.44 -11.31
N GLU A 41 -7.82 -9.77 -11.50
CA GLU A 41 -7.08 -10.66 -10.60
C GLU A 41 -6.88 -10.01 -9.23
N VAL A 42 -6.53 -8.72 -9.18
CA VAL A 42 -6.39 -7.98 -7.93
C VAL A 42 -7.73 -7.92 -7.19
N ARG A 43 -8.83 -7.64 -7.91
CA ARG A 43 -10.18 -7.64 -7.32
C ARG A 43 -10.53 -8.97 -6.68
N LYS A 44 -10.29 -10.10 -7.37
CA LYS A 44 -10.52 -11.43 -6.78
C LYS A 44 -9.77 -11.59 -5.46
N ARG A 45 -8.48 -11.21 -5.43
CA ARG A 45 -7.66 -11.33 -4.21
C ARG A 45 -8.12 -10.40 -3.09
N VAL A 46 -8.62 -9.20 -3.41
CA VAL A 46 -9.22 -8.27 -2.45
C VAL A 46 -10.49 -8.88 -1.85
N TYR A 47 -11.33 -9.49 -2.68
CA TYR A 47 -12.54 -10.19 -2.23
C TYR A 47 -12.20 -11.36 -1.30
N ASP A 48 -11.22 -12.19 -1.68
CA ASP A 48 -10.73 -13.29 -0.85
C ASP A 48 -10.16 -12.75 0.47
N CYS A 49 -9.36 -11.67 0.44
CA CYS A 49 -8.83 -11.06 1.66
C CYS A 49 -9.93 -10.52 2.60
N ALA A 50 -10.90 -9.79 2.04
CA ALA A 50 -12.02 -9.25 2.81
C ALA A 50 -12.93 -10.35 3.39
N GLY A 51 -13.22 -11.39 2.60
CA GLY A 51 -13.95 -12.58 3.06
C GLY A 51 -13.23 -13.27 4.22
N GLY A 52 -11.89 -13.31 4.17
CA GLY A 52 -11.07 -13.88 5.24
C GLY A 52 -11.26 -13.13 6.55
N PHE A 53 -11.25 -11.79 6.53
CA PHE A 53 -11.56 -10.98 7.70
C PHE A 53 -12.99 -11.21 8.23
N LEU A 54 -13.99 -11.31 7.34
CA LEU A 54 -15.36 -11.61 7.74
C LEU A 54 -15.49 -12.99 8.39
N SER A 55 -14.75 -13.99 7.88
CA SER A 55 -14.74 -15.36 8.41
C SER A 55 -14.22 -15.46 9.84
N ILE A 56 -13.35 -14.53 10.24
CA ILE A 56 -12.79 -14.43 11.60
C ILE A 56 -13.48 -13.36 12.45
N GLY A 57 -14.65 -12.89 12.03
CA GLY A 57 -15.52 -12.03 12.84
C GLY A 57 -15.14 -10.55 12.87
N ILE A 58 -14.39 -10.07 11.88
CA ILE A 58 -14.15 -8.64 11.72
C ILE A 58 -15.45 -7.93 11.36
N SER A 59 -15.73 -6.86 12.09
CA SER A 59 -16.88 -5.99 11.94
C SER A 59 -16.48 -4.62 11.41
N LYS A 60 -17.46 -3.89 10.88
CA LYS A 60 -17.26 -2.51 10.42
C LYS A 60 -16.73 -1.66 11.58
N GLY A 61 -15.66 -0.91 11.34
CA GLY A 61 -14.98 -0.09 12.35
C GLY A 61 -13.89 -0.81 13.14
N ASP A 62 -13.66 -2.11 12.92
CA ASP A 62 -12.51 -2.80 13.51
C ASP A 62 -11.19 -2.28 12.94
N ARG A 63 -10.13 -2.27 13.75
CA ARG A 63 -8.81 -1.77 13.32
C ARG A 63 -7.89 -2.94 12.99
N ILE A 64 -7.25 -2.85 11.83
CA ILE A 64 -6.27 -3.84 11.37
C ILE A 64 -4.99 -3.09 11.02
N ALA A 65 -3.90 -3.43 11.71
CA ALA A 65 -2.59 -2.85 11.44
C ALA A 65 -1.91 -3.55 10.27
N LEU A 66 -1.20 -2.77 9.45
CA LEU A 66 -0.48 -3.27 8.27
C LEU A 66 0.97 -2.79 8.29
N ILE A 67 1.91 -3.73 8.41
CA ILE A 67 3.34 -3.50 8.61
C ILE A 67 4.13 -4.28 7.56
N ALA A 68 4.31 -3.69 6.38
CA ALA A 68 5.07 -4.33 5.32
C ALA A 68 5.66 -3.30 4.36
N GLU A 69 6.72 -3.74 3.66
CA GLU A 69 7.29 -3.02 2.55
C GLU A 69 6.32 -2.96 1.36
N GLY A 70 6.60 -2.09 0.39
CA GLY A 70 5.80 -1.99 -0.82
C GLY A 70 5.84 -3.29 -1.63
N ARG A 71 4.69 -3.97 -1.75
CA ARG A 71 4.48 -5.23 -2.47
C ARG A 71 3.02 -5.37 -2.85
N ASN A 72 2.69 -6.23 -3.82
CA ASN A 72 1.32 -6.39 -4.28
C ASN A 72 0.36 -6.74 -3.14
N ASP A 73 0.79 -7.61 -2.22
CA ASP A 73 -0.01 -8.03 -1.06
C ASP A 73 -0.33 -6.89 -0.10
N TRP A 74 0.48 -5.82 -0.07
CA TRP A 74 0.20 -4.64 0.75
C TRP A 74 -1.08 -3.94 0.25
N VAL A 75 -1.19 -3.72 -1.07
CA VAL A 75 -2.40 -3.09 -1.66
C VAL A 75 -3.61 -4.01 -1.55
N VAL A 76 -3.43 -5.31 -1.76
CA VAL A 76 -4.52 -6.28 -1.61
C VAL A 76 -5.01 -6.32 -0.15
N ALA A 77 -4.11 -6.33 0.82
CA ALA A 77 -4.44 -6.31 2.24
C ALA A 77 -5.17 -5.02 2.64
N GLU A 78 -4.66 -3.85 2.25
CA GLU A 78 -5.33 -2.57 2.52
C GLU A 78 -6.75 -2.57 1.94
N LEU A 79 -6.91 -2.89 0.65
CA LEU A 79 -8.23 -2.93 0.03
C LEU A 79 -9.13 -3.99 0.69
N GLY A 80 -8.59 -5.15 1.08
CA GLY A 80 -9.33 -6.19 1.81
C GLY A 80 -9.87 -5.70 3.15
N ILE A 81 -9.06 -4.96 3.92
CA ILE A 81 -9.46 -4.32 5.19
C ILE A 81 -10.63 -3.36 4.92
N LEU A 82 -10.49 -2.49 3.91
CA LEU A 82 -11.50 -1.49 3.58
C LEU A 82 -12.81 -2.13 3.05
N TYR A 83 -12.72 -3.21 2.28
CA TYR A 83 -13.88 -3.99 1.81
C TYR A 83 -14.58 -4.74 2.95
N ALA A 84 -13.85 -5.16 3.98
CA ALA A 84 -14.44 -5.69 5.21
C ALA A 84 -15.11 -4.60 6.07
N GLY A 85 -15.01 -3.32 5.68
CA GLY A 85 -15.49 -2.16 6.44
C GLY A 85 -14.63 -1.83 7.66
N ALA A 86 -13.46 -2.45 7.77
CA ALA A 86 -12.48 -2.20 8.80
C ALA A 86 -11.59 -1.00 8.42
N ILE A 87 -10.82 -0.53 9.41
CA ILE A 87 -9.96 0.64 9.32
C ILE A 87 -8.50 0.16 9.24
N ASN A 88 -7.79 0.60 8.21
CA ASN A 88 -6.37 0.30 8.04
C ASN A 88 -5.53 1.15 9.01
N VAL A 89 -4.63 0.52 9.76
CA VAL A 89 -3.64 1.21 10.59
C VAL A 89 -2.25 0.95 9.98
N PRO A 90 -1.87 1.70 8.93
CA PRO A 90 -0.58 1.51 8.29
C PRO A 90 0.55 1.94 9.23
N ILE A 91 1.54 1.08 9.44
CA ILE A 91 2.70 1.36 10.29
C ILE A 91 3.97 1.15 9.48
N SER A 92 4.85 2.15 9.52
CA SER A 92 6.13 2.12 8.82
C SER A 92 7.00 0.95 9.29
N VAL A 93 7.54 0.21 8.32
CA VAL A 93 8.59 -0.79 8.56
C VAL A 93 9.86 -0.20 9.17
N LYS A 94 10.08 1.11 9.00
CA LYS A 94 11.21 1.87 9.58
C LYS A 94 10.99 2.25 11.04
N LEU A 95 9.85 1.88 11.62
CA LEU A 95 9.62 2.04 13.05
C LEU A 95 10.40 0.97 13.80
N ASP A 96 11.57 1.36 14.33
CA ASP A 96 12.46 0.44 15.04
C ASP A 96 12.27 0.49 16.56
N GLU A 97 11.69 1.57 17.07
CA GLU A 97 11.39 1.70 18.50
C GLU A 97 10.16 0.85 18.88
N LEU A 98 10.39 -0.23 19.64
CA LEU A 98 9.32 -1.15 20.06
C LEU A 98 8.28 -0.50 20.98
N SER A 99 8.67 0.50 21.79
CA SER A 99 7.75 1.30 22.61
C SER A 99 6.77 2.07 21.73
N ASP A 100 7.24 2.69 20.64
CA ASP A 100 6.37 3.41 19.70
C ASP A 100 5.45 2.42 18.94
N LEU A 101 5.98 1.29 18.47
CA LEU A 101 5.15 0.25 17.84
C LEU A 101 4.04 -0.22 18.79
N LYS A 102 4.40 -0.56 20.04
CA LYS A 102 3.44 -0.98 21.06
C LYS A 102 2.40 0.10 21.31
N PHE A 103 2.82 1.36 21.47
CA PHE A 103 1.91 2.48 21.68
C PHE A 103 0.89 2.58 20.54
N ARG A 104 1.33 2.53 19.28
CA ARG A 104 0.42 2.67 18.13
C ARG A 104 -0.59 1.52 18.06
N LEU A 105 -0.14 0.29 18.29
CA LEU A 105 -1.01 -0.89 18.26
C LEU A 105 -2.04 -0.83 19.40
N LEU A 106 -1.61 -0.49 20.63
CA LEU A 106 -2.49 -0.27 21.78
C LEU A 106 -3.49 0.85 21.53
N HIS A 107 -3.00 2.04 21.14
CA HIS A 107 -3.81 3.23 20.97
C HIS A 107 -4.80 3.10 19.81
N SER A 108 -4.46 2.33 18.78
CA SER A 108 -5.40 2.01 17.70
C SER A 108 -6.37 0.89 18.04
N GLU A 109 -6.09 0.13 19.12
CA GLU A 109 -6.82 -1.09 19.48
C GLU A 109 -6.91 -2.06 18.30
N ALA A 110 -5.78 -2.26 17.62
CA ALA A 110 -5.73 -3.14 16.45
C ALA A 110 -6.01 -4.59 16.85
N ARG A 111 -7.07 -5.17 16.27
CA ARG A 111 -7.46 -6.57 16.51
C ARG A 111 -6.61 -7.56 15.72
N ILE A 112 -6.10 -7.13 14.57
CA ILE A 112 -5.25 -7.93 13.68
C ILE A 112 -4.03 -7.12 13.30
N VAL A 113 -2.87 -7.78 13.22
CA VAL A 113 -1.66 -7.23 12.60
C VAL A 113 -1.28 -8.07 11.39
N ILE A 114 -1.33 -7.47 10.20
CA ILE A 114 -0.76 -8.03 8.98
C ILE A 114 0.68 -7.53 8.86
N VAL A 115 1.65 -8.44 8.74
CA VAL A 115 3.07 -8.11 8.80
C VAL A 115 3.91 -8.92 7.83
N SER A 116 4.94 -8.33 7.23
CA SER A 116 5.92 -9.09 6.44
C SER A 116 6.81 -9.95 7.35
N GLY A 117 7.31 -11.08 6.84
CA GLY A 117 8.16 -11.98 7.63
C GLY A 117 9.43 -11.30 8.16
N ALA A 118 9.95 -10.31 7.43
CA ALA A 118 11.08 -9.49 7.85
C ALA A 118 10.81 -8.68 9.15
N HIS A 119 9.56 -8.34 9.43
CA HIS A 119 9.18 -7.46 10.54
C HIS A 119 8.34 -8.13 11.64
N VAL A 120 7.97 -9.40 11.48
CA VAL A 120 7.16 -10.14 12.47
C VAL A 120 7.79 -10.18 13.87
N HIS A 121 9.12 -10.19 13.96
CA HIS A 121 9.85 -10.20 15.23
C HIS A 121 9.52 -8.97 16.10
N LYS A 122 9.25 -7.81 15.49
CA LYS A 122 8.86 -6.58 16.21
C LYS A 122 7.50 -6.75 16.88
N VAL A 123 6.54 -7.35 16.17
CA VAL A 123 5.18 -7.63 16.68
C VAL A 123 5.24 -8.68 17.78
N ARG A 124 5.96 -9.79 17.56
CA ARG A 124 6.14 -10.86 18.56
C ARG A 124 6.76 -10.35 19.87
N ALA A 125 7.64 -9.34 19.80
CA ALA A 125 8.27 -8.76 20.99
C ALA A 125 7.29 -7.96 21.88
N VAL A 126 6.17 -7.48 21.33
CA VAL A 126 5.21 -6.63 22.06
C VAL A 126 3.82 -7.24 22.21
N LYS A 127 3.51 -8.34 21.49
CA LYS A 127 2.14 -8.89 21.40
C LYS A 127 1.50 -9.26 22.74
N ASN A 128 2.28 -9.67 23.73
CA ASN A 128 1.77 -10.01 25.06
C ASN A 128 1.26 -8.79 25.84
N ASP A 129 1.63 -7.57 25.42
CA ASP A 129 1.15 -6.32 25.99
C ASP A 129 -0.07 -5.77 25.20
N LEU A 130 -0.62 -6.50 24.23
CA LEU A 130 -1.69 -6.03 23.34
C LEU A 130 -3.00 -6.80 23.59
N PRO A 131 -3.86 -6.34 24.53
CA PRO A 131 -5.05 -7.11 24.94
C PRO A 131 -6.09 -7.29 23.82
N GLU A 132 -6.17 -6.35 22.88
CA GLU A 132 -7.11 -6.39 21.75
C GLU A 132 -6.58 -7.24 20.58
N LEU A 133 -5.29 -7.58 20.55
CA LEU A 133 -4.69 -8.29 19.42
C LEU A 133 -5.07 -9.78 19.46
N GLU A 134 -5.84 -10.21 18.46
CA GLU A 134 -6.35 -11.58 18.35
C GLU A 134 -5.55 -12.43 17.37
N THR A 135 -5.02 -11.83 16.30
CA THR A 135 -4.33 -12.59 15.23
C THR A 135 -3.21 -11.78 14.59
N VAL A 136 -2.09 -12.45 14.33
CA VAL A 136 -1.01 -11.93 13.47
C VAL A 136 -1.02 -12.69 12.15
N VAL A 137 -1.16 -11.98 11.04
CA VAL A 137 -1.19 -12.54 9.69
C VAL A 137 0.12 -12.24 8.98
N LEU A 138 0.87 -13.29 8.61
CA LEU A 138 2.16 -13.15 7.96
C LEU A 138 2.01 -13.13 6.43
N LEU A 139 2.49 -12.07 5.78
CA LEU A 139 2.53 -11.98 4.30
C LEU A 139 3.54 -12.94 3.67
N ASP A 140 4.52 -13.39 4.44
CA ASP A 140 5.55 -14.36 4.07
C ASP A 140 6.20 -14.94 5.34
N GLY A 141 6.83 -16.10 5.21
CA GLY A 141 7.38 -16.85 6.34
C GLY A 141 6.34 -17.72 7.04
N GLU A 142 6.78 -18.38 8.10
CA GLU A 142 5.99 -19.41 8.80
C GLU A 142 5.45 -18.91 10.15
N PRO A 143 4.20 -19.27 10.50
CA PRO A 143 3.64 -19.05 11.83
C PRO A 143 4.47 -19.75 12.90
N ALA A 144 4.68 -19.07 14.04
CA ALA A 144 5.39 -19.62 15.20
C ALA A 144 4.49 -19.80 16.43
N GLY A 145 3.23 -19.35 16.39
CA GLY A 145 2.28 -19.39 17.49
C GLY A 145 0.87 -19.71 17.03
N ALA A 146 0.01 -20.15 17.97
CA ALA A 146 -1.38 -20.49 17.67
C ALA A 146 -2.25 -19.28 17.26
N ASP A 147 -1.80 -18.07 17.59
CA ASP A 147 -2.36 -16.77 17.23
C ASP A 147 -1.84 -16.24 15.88
N GLU A 148 -0.98 -17.01 15.20
CA GLU A 148 -0.38 -16.61 13.92
C GLU A 148 -0.97 -17.43 12.76
N ARG A 149 -1.18 -16.79 11.62
CA ARG A 149 -1.70 -17.40 10.38
C ARG A 149 -0.91 -16.91 9.18
N THR A 150 -0.84 -17.72 8.13
CA THR A 150 -0.30 -17.24 6.85
C THR A 150 -1.34 -16.38 6.12
N TYR A 151 -0.87 -15.47 5.28
CA TYR A 151 -1.76 -14.69 4.41
C TYR A 151 -2.48 -15.59 3.39
N ALA A 152 -1.85 -16.67 2.94
CA ALA A 152 -2.47 -17.66 2.07
C ALA A 152 -3.68 -18.33 2.71
N GLU A 153 -3.58 -18.76 3.98
CA GLU A 153 -4.71 -19.31 4.75
C GLU A 153 -5.86 -18.30 4.89
N LEU A 154 -5.55 -17.02 5.10
CA LEU A 154 -6.56 -15.97 5.17
C LEU A 154 -7.34 -15.85 3.84
N LEU A 155 -6.63 -15.85 2.71
CA LEU A 155 -7.24 -15.78 1.37
C LEU A 155 -8.09 -17.03 1.08
N GLU A 156 -7.60 -18.22 1.44
CA GLU A 156 -8.33 -19.48 1.25
C GLU A 156 -9.64 -19.48 2.03
N LYS A 157 -9.58 -19.19 3.33
CA LYS A 157 -10.78 -19.07 4.19
C LYS A 157 -11.75 -18.01 3.68
N GLY A 158 -11.23 -16.94 3.10
CA GLY A 158 -12.07 -15.92 2.52
C GLY A 158 -12.77 -16.33 1.23
N ALA A 159 -12.09 -17.08 0.37
CA ALA A 159 -12.73 -17.68 -0.80
C ALA A 159 -13.84 -18.66 -0.38
N GLU A 160 -13.59 -19.49 0.62
CA GLU A 160 -14.59 -20.39 1.22
C GLU A 160 -15.78 -19.61 1.81
N PHE A 161 -15.50 -18.58 2.61
CA PHE A 161 -16.52 -17.74 3.21
C PHE A 161 -17.41 -17.09 2.13
N ASN A 162 -16.81 -16.51 1.10
CA ASN A 162 -17.54 -15.87 0.01
C ASN A 162 -18.41 -16.86 -0.76
N ALA A 163 -17.96 -18.11 -0.94
CA ALA A 163 -18.73 -19.16 -1.59
C ALA A 163 -19.93 -19.62 -0.73
N LEU A 164 -19.75 -19.73 0.59
CA LEU A 164 -20.78 -20.17 1.53
C LEU A 164 -21.79 -19.06 1.87
N HIS A 165 -21.36 -17.80 1.84
CA HIS A 165 -22.12 -16.64 2.28
C HIS A 165 -22.33 -15.62 1.15
N ASN A 166 -22.89 -16.10 0.04
CA ASN A 166 -23.11 -15.28 -1.17
C ASN A 166 -23.79 -13.94 -0.84
N GLY A 167 -23.20 -12.83 -1.25
CA GLY A 167 -23.72 -11.47 -1.06
C GLY A 167 -23.35 -10.80 0.27
N ARG A 168 -22.79 -11.52 1.26
CA ARG A 168 -22.44 -10.92 2.57
C ARG A 168 -21.29 -9.92 2.47
N LEU A 169 -20.30 -10.21 1.64
CA LEU A 169 -19.21 -9.27 1.39
C LEU A 169 -19.72 -8.04 0.62
N GLU A 170 -20.59 -8.23 -0.37
CA GLU A 170 -21.24 -7.16 -1.11
C GLU A 170 -22.07 -6.25 -0.20
N GLU A 171 -22.85 -6.83 0.70
CA GLU A 171 -23.57 -6.10 1.75
C GLU A 171 -22.60 -5.27 2.60
N ARG A 172 -21.48 -5.88 3.03
CA ARG A 172 -20.50 -5.20 3.88
C ARG A 172 -19.86 -4.00 3.20
N TRP A 173 -19.23 -4.16 2.03
CA TRP A 173 -18.49 -3.04 1.43
C TRP A 173 -19.42 -1.94 0.92
N ARG A 174 -20.67 -2.28 0.53
CA ARG A 174 -21.70 -1.28 0.17
C ARG A 174 -22.26 -0.52 1.37
N SER A 175 -22.12 -1.07 2.59
CA SER A 175 -22.48 -0.37 3.83
C SER A 175 -21.44 0.67 4.26
N VAL A 176 -20.27 0.70 3.63
CA VAL A 176 -19.21 1.67 3.90
C VAL A 176 -19.58 3.00 3.28
N THR A 177 -19.60 4.05 4.09
CA THR A 177 -19.99 5.41 3.75
C THR A 177 -18.77 6.33 3.61
N GLU A 178 -19.00 7.50 3.02
CA GLU A 178 -17.97 8.54 2.84
C GLU A 178 -17.34 9.04 4.14
N SER A 179 -18.10 9.03 5.24
CA SER A 179 -17.68 9.48 6.56
C SER A 179 -16.98 8.42 7.40
N ASP A 180 -17.04 7.15 6.99
CA ASP A 180 -16.34 6.09 7.70
C ASP A 180 -14.82 6.30 7.59
N ALA A 181 -14.11 6.00 8.68
CA ALA A 181 -12.66 6.02 8.72
C ALA A 181 -12.11 4.94 7.78
N ALA A 182 -11.21 5.34 6.88
CA ALA A 182 -10.45 4.41 6.05
C ALA A 182 -9.13 4.05 6.72
N ASN A 183 -8.41 5.06 7.24
CA ASN A 183 -7.11 4.85 7.87
C ASN A 183 -6.96 5.61 9.19
N ILE A 184 -6.12 5.06 10.08
CA ILE A 184 -5.50 5.78 11.19
C ILE A 184 -4.00 5.89 10.91
N CYS A 185 -3.54 7.06 10.49
CA CYS A 185 -2.13 7.32 10.21
C CYS A 185 -1.47 7.99 11.43
N TYR A 186 -0.33 7.47 11.88
CA TYR A 186 0.39 8.08 13.00
C TYR A 186 1.47 9.06 12.54
N THR A 187 1.54 10.21 13.19
CA THR A 187 2.63 11.17 13.02
C THR A 187 3.40 11.32 14.32
N SER A 188 4.73 11.31 14.24
CA SER A 188 5.59 11.69 15.36
C SER A 188 5.35 13.17 15.67
N GLY A 189 4.75 13.45 16.83
CA GLY A 189 4.73 14.80 17.37
C GLY A 189 6.15 15.23 17.75
N THR A 190 6.43 16.53 17.75
CA THR A 190 7.78 17.04 18.05
C THR A 190 8.18 16.89 19.53
N THR A 191 7.26 16.53 20.44
CA THR A 191 7.50 16.51 21.90
C THR A 191 6.59 15.57 22.71
N ALA A 192 5.75 14.74 22.10
CA ALA A 192 4.74 13.93 22.81
C ALA A 192 4.45 12.61 22.07
N ASP A 193 3.69 11.72 22.71
CA ASP A 193 3.20 10.47 22.13
C ASP A 193 2.61 10.69 20.72
N PRO A 194 2.81 9.73 19.79
CA PRO A 194 2.28 9.81 18.43
C PRO A 194 0.79 10.10 18.38
N LYS A 195 0.36 10.97 17.46
CA LYS A 195 -1.05 11.26 17.26
C LYS A 195 -1.62 10.42 16.12
N GLY A 196 -2.74 9.74 16.37
CA GLY A 196 -3.50 9.02 15.35
C GLY A 196 -4.40 9.97 14.55
N ILE A 197 -4.08 10.17 13.27
CA ILE A 197 -4.86 10.97 12.33
C ILE A 197 -5.88 10.06 11.65
N ILE A 198 -7.15 10.31 11.90
CA ILE A 198 -8.25 9.60 11.24
C ILE A 198 -8.48 10.24 9.87
N LEU A 199 -8.35 9.44 8.81
CA LEU A 199 -8.67 9.84 7.43
C LEU A 199 -9.86 9.01 6.95
N THR A 200 -10.91 9.71 6.53
CA THR A 200 -12.12 9.05 6.01
C THR A 200 -11.93 8.61 4.57
N HIS A 201 -12.82 7.73 4.10
CA HIS A 201 -12.89 7.39 2.69
C HIS A 201 -13.00 8.63 1.79
N ARG A 202 -13.82 9.61 2.18
CA ARG A 202 -13.99 10.83 1.39
C ARG A 202 -12.76 11.74 1.38
N ASN A 203 -11.96 11.77 2.45
CA ASN A 203 -10.70 12.52 2.43
C ASN A 203 -9.79 12.03 1.30
N TYR A 204 -9.64 10.71 1.15
CA TYR A 204 -8.83 10.14 0.07
C TYR A 204 -9.46 10.35 -1.30
N THR A 205 -10.75 10.01 -1.48
CA THR A 205 -11.36 10.11 -2.82
C THR A 205 -11.45 11.56 -3.32
N ALA A 206 -11.65 12.53 -2.43
CA ALA A 206 -11.61 13.96 -2.79
C ALA A 206 -10.23 14.39 -3.27
N ASN A 207 -9.16 13.95 -2.59
CA ASN A 207 -7.79 14.26 -3.03
C ASN A 207 -7.45 13.60 -4.37
N VAL A 208 -7.91 12.37 -4.59
CA VAL A 208 -7.69 11.65 -5.85
C VAL A 208 -8.44 12.30 -7.02
N GLU A 209 -9.66 12.78 -6.79
CA GLU A 209 -10.43 13.57 -7.77
C GLU A 209 -9.68 14.85 -8.17
N GLN A 210 -9.17 15.58 -7.18
CA GLN A 210 -8.38 16.80 -7.43
C GLN A 210 -7.06 16.49 -8.15
N ALA A 211 -6.32 15.48 -7.71
CA ALA A 211 -5.06 15.08 -8.31
C ALA A 211 -5.24 14.68 -9.79
N SER A 212 -6.29 13.90 -10.09
CA SER A 212 -6.62 13.50 -11.46
C SER A 212 -7.07 14.68 -12.33
N GLY A 213 -7.56 15.76 -11.74
CA GLY A 213 -7.89 17.01 -12.43
C GLY A 213 -6.67 17.89 -12.76
N LEU A 214 -5.56 17.71 -12.05
CA LEU A 214 -4.33 18.49 -12.24
C LEU A 214 -3.33 17.81 -13.19
N LEU A 215 -3.20 16.50 -13.10
CA LEU A 215 -2.30 15.71 -13.94
C LEU A 215 -3.09 14.58 -14.61
N PRO A 216 -3.31 14.64 -15.93
CA PRO A 216 -3.88 13.53 -16.68
C PRO A 216 -2.97 12.30 -16.56
N ILE A 217 -3.52 11.18 -16.09
CA ILE A 217 -2.84 9.90 -16.02
C ILE A 217 -3.62 8.94 -16.93
N PRO A 218 -3.15 8.69 -18.15
CA PRO A 218 -3.72 7.68 -19.03
C PRO A 218 -3.58 6.25 -18.46
N PRO A 219 -4.48 5.33 -18.83
CA PRO A 219 -4.47 3.95 -18.34
C PRO A 219 -3.22 3.16 -18.74
N GLU A 220 -2.51 3.55 -19.79
CA GLU A 220 -1.25 2.93 -20.20
C GLU A 220 -0.05 3.32 -19.33
N TYR A 221 -0.19 4.31 -18.44
CA TYR A 221 0.92 4.77 -17.61
C TYR A 221 1.35 3.72 -16.59
N CYS A 222 2.65 3.74 -16.29
CA CYS A 222 3.27 2.94 -15.25
C CYS A 222 4.07 3.86 -14.32
N SER A 223 4.00 3.67 -13.01
CA SER A 223 4.89 4.34 -12.05
C SER A 223 5.55 3.32 -11.14
N LEU A 224 6.85 3.50 -10.87
CA LEU A 224 7.55 2.77 -9.80
C LEU A 224 7.31 3.51 -8.48
N LEU A 225 6.59 2.89 -7.55
CA LEU A 225 6.25 3.49 -6.26
C LEU A 225 7.41 3.34 -5.26
N ILE A 226 8.29 4.35 -5.24
CA ILE A 226 9.46 4.42 -4.35
C ILE A 226 9.09 5.05 -2.98
N LEU A 227 7.95 5.71 -2.88
CA LEU A 227 7.45 6.27 -1.62
C LEU A 227 7.16 5.15 -0.61
N PRO A 228 7.21 5.41 0.72
CA PRO A 228 6.72 4.46 1.72
C PRO A 228 5.21 4.26 1.57
N TRP A 229 4.76 3.02 1.46
CA TRP A 229 3.35 2.71 1.18
C TRP A 229 2.45 2.97 2.40
N ASP A 230 3.02 3.03 3.62
CA ASP A 230 2.32 3.39 4.85
C ASP A 230 1.94 4.88 4.97
N HIS A 231 2.44 5.73 4.06
CA HIS A 231 2.26 7.17 4.13
C HIS A 231 1.09 7.64 3.25
N CYS A 232 0.27 8.58 3.75
CA CYS A 232 -0.91 9.09 3.04
C CYS A 232 -0.62 9.69 1.65
N PHE A 233 0.59 10.20 1.43
CA PHE A 233 1.06 10.65 0.11
C PHE A 233 1.13 9.51 -0.90
N ALA A 234 1.63 8.33 -0.52
CA ALA A 234 1.68 7.16 -1.39
C ALA A 234 0.28 6.62 -1.68
N HIS A 235 -0.62 6.58 -0.68
CA HIS A 235 -2.01 6.21 -0.89
C HIS A 235 -2.67 7.12 -1.94
N THR A 236 -2.58 8.43 -1.74
CA THR A 236 -3.28 9.40 -2.58
C THR A 236 -2.68 9.49 -3.98
N ALA A 237 -1.43 9.91 -4.08
CA ALA A 237 -0.81 10.25 -5.37
C ALA A 237 -0.35 9.02 -6.15
N GLY A 238 -0.01 7.94 -5.44
CA GLY A 238 0.40 6.67 -6.01
C GLY A 238 -0.78 5.74 -6.19
N ILE A 239 -1.12 5.02 -5.12
CA ILE A 239 -2.00 3.84 -5.16
C ILE A 239 -3.38 4.20 -5.73
N TYR A 240 -4.12 5.11 -5.09
CA TYR A 240 -5.51 5.38 -5.46
C TYR A 240 -5.64 6.21 -6.74
N THR A 241 -4.69 7.10 -7.05
CA THR A 241 -4.72 7.85 -8.31
C THR A 241 -4.41 6.96 -9.51
N LEU A 242 -3.39 6.10 -9.44
CA LEU A 242 -3.11 5.13 -10.51
C LEU A 242 -4.29 4.15 -10.65
N MET A 243 -4.81 3.64 -9.53
CA MET A 243 -5.97 2.75 -9.48
C MET A 243 -7.20 3.35 -10.16
N ARG A 244 -7.56 4.61 -9.84
CA ARG A 244 -8.71 5.33 -10.45
C ARG A 244 -8.62 5.42 -11.98
N ASN A 245 -7.41 5.61 -12.48
CA ASN A 245 -7.17 5.96 -13.88
C ASN A 245 -6.90 4.75 -14.79
N GLY A 246 -6.95 3.53 -14.26
CA GLY A 246 -6.67 2.32 -15.04
C GLY A 246 -5.18 2.06 -15.26
N ALA A 247 -4.31 2.82 -14.57
CA ALA A 247 -2.87 2.80 -14.72
C ALA A 247 -2.21 1.78 -13.79
N SER A 248 -0.94 1.45 -14.09
CA SER A 248 -0.18 0.44 -13.35
C SER A 248 0.82 1.03 -12.36
N MET A 249 1.07 0.31 -11.27
CA MET A 249 2.11 0.63 -10.30
C MET A 249 3.04 -0.57 -10.10
N ALA A 250 4.34 -0.29 -10.03
CA ALA A 250 5.36 -1.27 -9.72
C ALA A 250 5.93 -1.05 -8.32
N SER A 251 6.16 -2.13 -7.57
CA SER A 251 6.91 -2.10 -6.32
C SER A 251 8.42 -2.08 -6.57
N VAL A 252 9.17 -1.48 -5.64
CA VAL A 252 10.63 -1.61 -5.64
C VAL A 252 10.99 -3.00 -5.11
N GLN A 253 11.90 -3.70 -5.80
CA GLN A 253 12.41 -4.98 -5.33
C GLN A 253 13.15 -4.78 -4.00
N ILE A 254 12.63 -5.38 -2.94
CA ILE A 254 13.24 -5.34 -1.61
C ILE A 254 14.51 -6.22 -1.62
N GLY A 255 15.64 -5.63 -1.23
CA GLY A 255 16.91 -6.33 -1.03
C GLY A 255 17.05 -6.86 0.39
N LYS A 256 18.14 -7.58 0.68
CA LYS A 256 18.41 -8.11 2.04
C LYS A 256 18.72 -7.01 3.04
N THR A 257 19.13 -5.84 2.55
CA THR A 257 19.41 -4.65 3.36
C THR A 257 18.73 -3.43 2.77
N PRO A 258 18.47 -2.38 3.57
CA PRO A 258 17.93 -1.11 3.06
C PRO A 258 18.79 -0.50 1.94
N MET A 259 20.11 -0.68 2.00
CA MET A 259 21.03 -0.21 0.98
C MET A 259 20.89 -1.00 -0.34
N GLU A 260 20.66 -2.31 -0.28
CA GLU A 260 20.36 -3.11 -1.47
C GLU A 260 19.04 -2.68 -2.11
N THR A 261 17.98 -2.47 -1.32
CA THR A 261 16.71 -1.93 -1.82
C THR A 261 16.91 -0.59 -2.55
N LEU A 262 17.72 0.32 -1.99
CA LEU A 262 18.05 1.59 -2.63
C LEU A 262 18.82 1.40 -3.95
N LYS A 263 19.71 0.41 -4.03
CA LYS A 263 20.44 0.07 -5.26
C LYS A 263 19.54 -0.57 -6.33
N ASN A 264 18.45 -1.22 -5.94
CA ASN A 264 17.49 -1.81 -6.87
C ASN A 264 16.63 -0.76 -7.58
N ILE A 265 16.41 0.42 -7.00
CA ILE A 265 15.60 1.50 -7.62
C ILE A 265 16.04 1.81 -9.08
N PRO A 266 17.29 2.17 -9.38
CA PRO A 266 17.71 2.44 -10.76
C PRO A 266 17.62 1.22 -11.69
N LEU A 267 17.75 0.00 -11.16
CA LEU A 267 17.57 -1.23 -11.94
C LEU A 267 16.09 -1.40 -12.30
N ASN A 268 15.21 -1.29 -11.31
CA ASN A 268 13.77 -1.42 -11.51
C ASN A 268 13.20 -0.30 -12.37
N ILE A 269 13.75 0.93 -12.34
CA ILE A 269 13.39 1.99 -13.29
C ILE A 269 13.67 1.54 -14.73
N ARG A 270 14.81 0.89 -14.99
CA ARG A 270 15.15 0.38 -16.33
C ARG A 270 14.23 -0.76 -16.75
N GLU A 271 13.86 -1.64 -15.82
CA GLU A 271 13.00 -2.80 -16.09
C GLU A 271 11.53 -2.41 -16.28
N THR A 272 11.04 -1.44 -15.51
CA THR A 272 9.62 -1.06 -15.48
C THR A 272 9.28 0.14 -16.37
N GLN A 273 10.29 0.90 -16.82
CA GLN A 273 10.16 2.09 -17.66
C GLN A 273 9.01 3.01 -17.20
N PRO A 274 9.05 3.51 -15.95
CA PRO A 274 7.95 4.28 -15.40
C PRO A 274 7.80 5.60 -16.15
N THR A 275 6.56 5.97 -16.47
CA THR A 275 6.20 7.22 -17.17
C THR A 275 6.47 8.44 -16.31
N PHE A 276 6.24 8.32 -15.01
CA PHE A 276 6.57 9.34 -14.03
C PHE A 276 7.00 8.69 -12.71
N LEU A 277 7.63 9.48 -11.85
CA LEU A 277 8.05 9.06 -10.52
C LEU A 277 7.57 10.08 -9.49
N LEU A 278 6.99 9.57 -8.40
CA LEU A 278 6.71 10.37 -7.21
C LEU A 278 7.93 10.29 -6.30
N SER A 279 8.46 11.45 -5.89
CA SER A 279 9.71 11.52 -5.15
C SER A 279 9.65 12.54 -4.02
N VAL A 280 10.64 12.46 -3.13
CA VAL A 280 10.89 13.42 -2.06
C VAL A 280 12.19 14.17 -2.35
N PRO A 281 12.38 15.40 -1.82
CA PRO A 281 13.57 16.21 -2.13
C PRO A 281 14.90 15.49 -1.89
N ALA A 282 15.00 14.67 -0.84
CA ALA A 282 16.20 13.90 -0.54
C ALA A 282 16.55 12.89 -1.66
N LEU A 283 15.55 12.19 -2.18
CA LEU A 283 15.75 11.21 -3.26
C LEU A 283 16.05 11.91 -4.60
N ALA A 284 15.36 13.02 -4.90
CA ALA A 284 15.65 13.84 -6.07
C ALA A 284 17.09 14.38 -6.08
N LYS A 285 17.60 14.84 -4.92
CA LYS A 285 19.01 15.24 -4.75
C LYS A 285 19.98 14.09 -5.04
N ASN A 286 19.67 12.87 -4.59
CA ASN A 286 20.49 11.70 -4.86
C ASN A 286 20.50 11.34 -6.35
N PHE A 287 19.35 11.38 -7.04
CA PHE A 287 19.30 11.18 -8.49
C PHE A 287 20.15 12.20 -9.22
N ARG A 288 20.00 13.50 -8.89
CA ARG A 288 20.80 14.57 -9.49
C ARG A 288 22.30 14.32 -9.29
N LYS A 289 22.73 14.03 -8.06
CA LYS A 289 24.14 13.75 -7.75
C LYS A 289 24.70 12.58 -8.58
N ASN A 290 23.92 11.51 -8.75
CA ASN A 290 24.34 10.34 -9.52
C ASN A 290 24.39 10.63 -11.03
N ILE A 291 23.44 11.40 -11.56
CA ILE A 291 23.43 11.85 -12.96
C ILE A 291 24.64 12.74 -13.23
N GLU A 292 24.87 13.75 -12.39
CA GLU A 292 26.02 14.66 -12.52
C GLU A 292 27.35 13.92 -12.39
N LYS A 293 27.45 12.94 -11.47
CA LYS A 293 28.62 12.06 -11.37
C LYS A 293 28.83 11.26 -12.67
N GLY A 294 27.77 10.60 -13.18
CA GLY A 294 27.86 9.83 -14.42
C GLY A 294 28.20 10.68 -15.65
N ILE A 295 27.90 11.98 -15.64
CA ILE A 295 28.32 12.94 -16.66
C ILE A 295 29.81 13.28 -16.51
N ARG A 296 30.27 13.58 -15.29
CA ARG A 296 31.70 13.82 -14.99
C ARG A 296 32.58 12.65 -15.38
N ASP A 297 32.13 11.42 -15.09
CA ASP A 297 32.84 10.19 -15.40
C ASP A 297 33.01 9.97 -16.93
N LYS A 298 32.22 10.66 -17.78
CA LYS A 298 32.38 10.66 -19.25
C LYS A 298 33.42 11.67 -19.78
N GLY A 299 34.01 12.48 -18.90
CA GLY A 299 35.10 13.40 -19.22
C GLY A 299 34.68 14.86 -19.46
N PRO A 300 35.66 15.78 -19.52
CA PRO A 300 35.44 17.22 -19.40
C PRO A 300 34.64 17.84 -20.56
N LYS A 301 34.73 17.26 -21.77
CA LYS A 301 33.96 17.75 -22.93
C LYS A 301 32.46 17.55 -22.74
N VAL A 302 32.05 16.37 -22.25
CA VAL A 302 30.64 16.05 -22.01
C VAL A 302 30.09 16.86 -20.85
N GLU A 303 30.87 17.02 -19.79
CA GLU A 303 30.51 17.87 -18.65
C GLU A 303 30.30 19.33 -19.06
N ALA A 304 31.21 19.91 -19.85
CA ALA A 304 31.07 21.29 -20.33
C ALA A 304 29.79 21.50 -21.18
N LEU A 305 29.45 20.54 -22.04
CA LEU A 305 28.20 20.58 -22.82
C LEU A 305 26.96 20.52 -21.91
N PHE A 306 26.96 19.65 -20.90
CA PHE A 306 25.87 19.54 -19.94
C PHE A 306 25.67 20.83 -19.14
N LEU A 307 26.76 21.41 -18.61
CA LEU A 307 26.70 22.66 -17.85
C LEU A 307 26.22 23.84 -18.72
N LYS A 308 26.64 23.89 -19.99
CA LYS A 308 26.15 24.89 -20.93
C LYS A 308 24.64 24.72 -21.20
N ALA A 309 24.16 23.50 -21.34
CA ALA A 309 22.74 23.22 -21.55
C ALA A 309 21.88 23.55 -20.33
N LEU A 310 22.37 23.33 -19.11
CA LEU A 310 21.67 23.69 -17.86
C LEU A 310 21.51 25.19 -17.64
N ALA A 311 22.35 26.01 -18.27
CA ALA A 311 22.33 27.46 -18.16
C ALA A 311 21.42 28.15 -19.19
N LEU A 312 20.85 27.38 -20.13
CA LEU A 312 19.84 27.82 -21.09
C LEU A 312 18.44 27.75 -20.45
#